data_AF-A0A661CVF8-F1
#
_entry.id   AF-A0A661CVF8-F1
#
_cell.length_a   1.000
_cell.length_b   1.000
_cell.length_c   1.000
_cell.angle_alpha   90.00
_cell.angle_beta   90.00
_cell.angle_gamma   90.00
#
_symmetry.space_group_name_H-M   'P 1'
#
loop_
_entity.id
_entity.type
_entity.pdbx_description
1 polymer ?
#
loop_
_entity_poly.entity_id
_entity_poly.type
_entity_poly.pdbx_seq_one_letter_code
_entity_poly.pdbx_strand_id
1 'polypeptide(L)'
;MKIFFAFYLCVALAINTTTLAAAEQNLLFQAQRAFDHGKFSDAIVRWEKILPKLSPRQQINVLLNLATAYQSLGMTDNSLAILKNQALPVAQKTGDKIRESLVLAHLSDVYLLTRYLDNAKNSAQKSVALACASQSPLACATALNYCANLLSTQLKNLSTEPVLFRTICGCAGVSCQAVDKYCANSICATP
;
A
#
# COMPACT_ATOMS: atom_id res chain seq x y z
N MET A 1 -47.86 2.89 -24.50
CA MET A 1 -47.74 2.14 -23.23
C MET A 1 -46.35 1.54 -22.97
N LYS A 2 -45.68 0.92 -23.96
CA LYS A 2 -44.35 0.31 -23.78
C LYS A 2 -43.21 1.30 -23.41
N ILE A 3 -43.26 2.53 -23.91
CA ILE A 3 -42.22 3.56 -23.66
C ILE A 3 -42.21 4.04 -22.21
N PHE A 4 -43.40 4.23 -21.60
CA PHE A 4 -43.52 4.63 -20.19
C PHE A 4 -43.04 3.54 -19.22
N PHE A 5 -43.27 2.28 -19.56
CA PHE A 5 -42.80 1.14 -18.76
C PHE A 5 -41.27 1.00 -18.83
N ALA A 6 -40.68 1.20 -20.02
CA ALA A 6 -39.22 1.22 -20.20
C ALA A 6 -38.57 2.40 -19.46
N PHE A 7 -39.20 3.58 -19.48
CA PHE A 7 -38.71 4.75 -18.74
C PHE A 7 -38.76 4.53 -17.22
N TYR A 8 -39.86 4.00 -16.70
CA TYR A 8 -40.00 3.68 -15.27
C TYR A 8 -38.99 2.62 -14.81
N LEU A 9 -38.77 1.57 -15.61
CA LEU A 9 -37.78 0.55 -15.33
C LEU A 9 -36.36 1.13 -15.28
N CYS A 10 -35.99 1.99 -16.24
CA CYS A 10 -34.69 2.66 -16.26
C CYS A 10 -34.49 3.60 -15.06
N VAL A 11 -35.51 4.36 -14.69
CA VAL A 11 -35.45 5.26 -13.52
C VAL A 11 -35.33 4.46 -12.22
N ALA A 12 -36.11 3.39 -12.05
CA ALA A 12 -36.03 2.51 -10.88
C ALA A 12 -34.66 1.81 -10.77
N LEU A 13 -34.08 1.35 -11.89
CA LEU A 13 -32.73 0.78 -11.93
C LEU A 13 -31.68 1.83 -11.54
N ALA A 14 -31.79 3.07 -12.02
CA ALA A 14 -30.86 4.16 -11.69
C ALA A 14 -30.95 4.60 -10.22
N ILE A 15 -32.14 4.59 -9.61
CA ILE A 15 -32.31 4.91 -8.18
C ILE A 15 -31.73 3.79 -7.30
N ASN A 16 -31.89 2.53 -7.70
CA ASN A 16 -31.34 1.40 -6.96
C ASN A 16 -29.80 1.32 -7.04
N THR A 17 -29.18 1.70 -8.16
CA THR A 17 -27.72 1.72 -8.28
C THR A 17 -27.08 2.87 -7.50
N THR A 18 -27.71 4.06 -7.51
CA THR A 18 -27.21 5.23 -6.77
C THR A 18 -27.28 5.04 -5.25
N THR A 19 -28.36 4.44 -4.74
CA THR A 19 -28.53 4.14 -3.31
C THR A 19 -27.54 3.08 -2.83
N LEU A 20 -27.26 2.06 -3.65
CA LEU A 20 -26.26 1.03 -3.32
C LEU A 20 -24.85 1.63 -3.25
N ALA A 21 -24.45 2.43 -4.25
CA ALA A 21 -23.14 3.07 -4.27
C ALA A 21 -22.94 4.03 -3.07
N ALA A 22 -23.99 4.77 -2.68
CA ALA A 22 -23.93 5.64 -1.51
C ALA A 22 -23.73 4.85 -0.20
N ALA A 23 -24.38 3.68 -0.06
CA ALA A 23 -24.22 2.82 1.11
C ALA A 23 -22.80 2.21 1.19
N GLU A 24 -22.21 1.84 0.06
CA GLU A 24 -20.84 1.32 -0.01
C GLU A 24 -19.80 2.38 0.39
N GLN A 25 -19.95 3.59 -0.15
CA GLN A 25 -19.08 4.72 0.18
C GLN A 25 -19.18 5.10 1.67
N ASN A 26 -20.39 5.07 2.23
CA ASN A 26 -20.61 5.29 3.65
C ASN A 26 -19.87 4.25 4.50
N LEU A 27 -19.88 2.97 4.09
CA LEU A 27 -19.21 1.91 4.83
C LEU A 27 -17.68 2.05 4.81
N LEU A 28 -17.10 2.40 3.66
CA LEU A 28 -15.66 2.71 3.56
C LEU A 28 -15.26 3.88 4.45
N PHE A 29 -16.06 4.95 4.47
CA PHE A 29 -15.82 6.11 5.32
C PHE A 29 -15.92 5.77 6.81
N GLN A 30 -16.90 4.96 7.22
CA GLN A 30 -17.02 4.50 8.60
C GLN A 30 -15.84 3.62 9.03
N ALA A 31 -15.37 2.74 8.14
CA ALA A 31 -14.21 1.90 8.40
C ALA A 31 -12.95 2.75 8.61
N GLN A 32 -12.71 3.72 7.72
CA GLN A 32 -11.59 4.65 7.85
C GLN A 32 -11.70 5.47 9.14
N ARG A 33 -12.87 6.02 9.45
CA ARG A 33 -13.08 6.76 10.70
C ARG A 33 -12.78 5.89 11.93
N ALA A 34 -13.24 4.64 11.95
CA ALA A 34 -12.95 3.73 13.05
C ALA A 34 -11.44 3.51 13.21
N PHE A 35 -10.74 3.29 12.10
CA PHE A 35 -9.28 3.14 12.08
C PHE A 35 -8.56 4.38 12.62
N ASP A 36 -8.95 5.58 12.17
CA ASP A 36 -8.35 6.84 12.59
C ASP A 36 -8.51 7.10 14.11
N HIS A 37 -9.56 6.54 14.72
CA HIS A 37 -9.79 6.61 16.17
C HIS A 37 -9.17 5.42 16.93
N GLY A 38 -8.32 4.61 16.29
CA GLY A 38 -7.69 3.44 16.89
C GLY A 38 -8.63 2.25 17.13
N LYS A 39 -9.86 2.30 16.62
CA LYS A 39 -10.84 1.20 16.71
C LYS A 39 -10.58 0.20 15.59
N PHE A 40 -9.42 -0.45 15.64
CA PHE A 40 -8.94 -1.30 14.55
C PHE A 40 -9.85 -2.50 14.28
N SER A 41 -10.36 -3.17 15.32
CA SER A 41 -11.31 -4.28 15.15
C SER A 41 -12.59 -3.86 14.44
N ASP A 42 -13.12 -2.68 14.78
CA ASP A 42 -14.31 -2.09 14.15
C ASP A 42 -14.07 -1.74 12.68
N ALA A 43 -12.87 -1.25 12.35
CA ALA A 43 -12.46 -0.96 10.98
C ALA A 43 -12.36 -2.25 10.16
N ILE A 44 -11.73 -3.29 10.69
CA ILE A 44 -11.56 -4.60 10.06
C ILE A 44 -12.92 -5.17 9.66
N VAL A 45 -13.87 -5.26 10.59
CA VAL A 45 -15.23 -5.80 10.33
C VAL A 45 -15.91 -5.08 9.17
N ARG A 46 -15.77 -3.75 9.09
CA ARG A 46 -16.40 -2.95 8.03
C ARG A 46 -15.69 -3.10 6.69
N TRP A 47 -14.36 -3.13 6.68
CA TRP A 47 -13.56 -3.35 5.48
C TRP A 47 -13.75 -4.75 4.89
N GLU A 48 -13.76 -5.80 5.70
CA GLU A 48 -14.05 -7.17 5.26
C GLU A 48 -15.44 -7.28 4.63
N LYS A 49 -16.43 -6.60 5.22
CA LYS A 49 -17.81 -6.60 4.71
C LYS A 49 -17.94 -5.97 3.33
N ILE A 50 -17.17 -4.92 3.04
CA ILE A 50 -17.26 -4.20 1.75
C ILE A 50 -16.33 -4.77 0.68
N LEU A 51 -15.21 -5.39 1.08
CA LEU A 51 -14.15 -5.86 0.19
C LEU A 51 -14.64 -6.64 -1.06
N PRO A 52 -15.60 -7.59 -0.97
CA PRO A 52 -16.04 -8.36 -2.13
C PRO A 52 -16.75 -7.53 -3.21
N LYS A 53 -17.24 -6.33 -2.86
CA LYS A 53 -18.00 -5.45 -3.75
C LYS A 53 -17.13 -4.42 -4.47
N LEU A 54 -15.88 -4.28 -4.05
CA LEU A 54 -14.98 -3.26 -4.55
C LEU A 54 -14.34 -3.66 -5.88
N SER A 55 -14.01 -2.66 -6.70
CA SER A 55 -13.13 -2.88 -7.86
C SER A 55 -11.77 -3.43 -7.42
N PRO A 56 -11.05 -4.20 -8.26
CA PRO A 56 -9.72 -4.72 -7.91
C PRO A 56 -8.76 -3.64 -7.40
N ARG A 57 -8.84 -2.45 -8.01
CA ARG A 57 -8.08 -1.29 -7.59
C ARG A 57 -8.42 -0.91 -6.14
N GLN A 58 -9.69 -0.68 -5.83
CA GLN A 58 -10.16 -0.36 -4.47
C GLN A 58 -9.87 -1.48 -3.46
N GLN A 59 -9.98 -2.75 -3.87
CA GLN A 59 -9.64 -3.91 -3.02
C GLN A 59 -8.22 -3.81 -2.50
N ILE A 60 -7.24 -3.47 -3.35
CA ILE A 60 -5.84 -3.35 -2.91
C ILE A 60 -5.70 -2.31 -1.79
N ASN A 61 -6.34 -1.15 -1.91
CA ASN A 61 -6.30 -0.12 -0.85
C ASN A 61 -6.90 -0.62 0.46
N VAL A 62 -8.04 -1.30 0.38
CA VAL A 62 -8.70 -1.86 1.58
C VAL A 62 -7.88 -2.98 2.20
N LEU A 63 -7.22 -3.82 1.40
CA LEU A 63 -6.34 -4.88 1.87
C LEU A 63 -5.08 -4.31 2.56
N LEU A 64 -4.49 -3.23 2.04
CA LEU A 64 -3.40 -2.51 2.70
C LEU A 64 -3.83 -1.93 4.06
N ASN A 65 -5.03 -1.36 4.11
CA ASN A 65 -5.62 -0.83 5.34
C ASN A 65 -5.89 -1.92 6.37
N LEU A 66 -6.47 -3.06 5.94
CA LEU A 66 -6.66 -4.24 6.78
C LEU A 66 -5.33 -4.74 7.34
N ALA A 67 -4.31 -4.88 6.48
CA ALA A 67 -2.99 -5.31 6.90
C ALA A 67 -2.38 -4.38 7.96
N THR A 68 -2.55 -3.06 7.82
CA THR A 68 -2.12 -2.09 8.82
C THR A 68 -2.91 -2.23 10.13
N ALA A 69 -4.23 -2.41 10.06
CA ALA A 69 -5.06 -2.59 11.25
C ALA A 69 -4.69 -3.87 12.03
N TYR A 70 -4.41 -4.97 11.34
CA TYR A 70 -3.91 -6.18 11.97
C TYR A 70 -2.56 -5.97 12.64
N GLN A 71 -1.63 -5.24 12.01
CA GLN A 71 -0.36 -4.87 12.65
C GLN A 71 -0.57 -4.05 13.92
N SER A 72 -1.49 -3.07 13.90
CA SER A 72 -1.81 -2.25 15.07
C SER A 72 -2.41 -3.06 16.23
N LEU A 73 -3.00 -4.23 15.94
CA LEU A 73 -3.49 -5.19 16.93
C LEU A 73 -2.44 -6.26 17.32
N GLY A 74 -1.23 -6.20 16.78
CA GLY A 74 -0.18 -7.22 16.99
C GLY A 74 -0.42 -8.54 16.22
N MET A 75 -1.41 -8.59 15.34
CA MET A 75 -1.76 -9.76 14.53
C MET A 75 -0.93 -9.82 13.25
N THR A 76 0.39 -9.94 13.41
CA THR A 76 1.34 -9.82 12.30
C THR A 76 1.19 -10.94 11.25
N ASP A 77 0.80 -12.15 11.67
CA ASP A 77 0.55 -13.28 10.74
C ASP A 77 -0.66 -13.01 9.83
N ASN A 78 -1.73 -12.43 10.37
CA ASN A 78 -2.90 -12.02 9.58
C ASN A 78 -2.53 -10.94 8.56
N SER A 79 -1.74 -9.95 8.99
CA SER A 79 -1.23 -8.91 8.10
C SER A 79 -0.43 -9.50 6.94
N LEU A 80 0.51 -10.40 7.26
CA LEU A 80 1.34 -11.07 6.26
C LEU A 80 0.49 -11.91 5.30
N ALA A 81 -0.47 -12.67 5.81
CA ALA A 81 -1.36 -13.50 5.00
C ALA A 81 -2.20 -12.65 4.04
N ILE A 82 -2.77 -11.53 4.50
CA ILE A 82 -3.54 -10.62 3.65
C ILE A 82 -2.68 -10.02 2.55
N LEU A 83 -1.48 -9.54 2.88
CA LEU A 83 -0.59 -8.93 1.89
C LEU A 83 -0.12 -9.94 0.84
N LYS A 84 0.32 -11.13 1.27
CA LYS A 84 0.87 -12.16 0.37
C LYS A 84 -0.20 -12.86 -0.47
N ASN A 85 -1.33 -13.22 0.14
CA ASN A 85 -2.29 -14.14 -0.47
C ASN A 85 -3.46 -13.41 -1.13
N GLN A 86 -3.70 -12.14 -0.79
CA GLN A 86 -4.81 -11.37 -1.33
C GLN A 86 -4.33 -10.11 -2.05
N ALA A 87 -3.61 -9.21 -1.38
CA ALA A 87 -3.26 -7.91 -1.95
C ALA A 87 -2.30 -8.02 -3.15
N LEU A 88 -1.21 -8.78 -2.99
CA LEU A 88 -0.18 -8.89 -4.03
C LEU A 88 -0.72 -9.56 -5.31
N PRO A 89 -1.46 -10.69 -5.26
CA PRO A 89 -2.04 -11.29 -6.45
C PRO A 89 -3.03 -10.35 -7.18
N VAL A 90 -3.84 -9.59 -6.45
CA VAL A 90 -4.76 -8.62 -7.06
C VAL A 90 -3.99 -7.49 -7.73
N ALA A 91 -2.99 -6.91 -7.05
CA ALA A 91 -2.14 -5.87 -7.63
C ALA A 91 -1.43 -6.33 -8.90
N GLN A 92 -0.83 -7.52 -8.89
CA GLN A 92 -0.17 -8.10 -10.07
C GLN A 92 -1.13 -8.32 -11.24
N LYS A 93 -2.33 -8.85 -10.99
CA LYS A 93 -3.35 -9.07 -12.02
C LYS A 93 -3.84 -7.76 -12.66
N THR A 94 -3.89 -6.67 -11.91
CA THR A 94 -4.30 -5.36 -12.44
C THR A 94 -3.24 -4.67 -13.29
N GLY A 95 -1.96 -5.06 -13.15
CA GLY A 95 -0.84 -4.35 -13.78
C GLY A 95 -0.56 -2.96 -13.20
N ASP A 96 -1.25 -2.53 -12.14
CA ASP A 96 -1.02 -1.24 -11.46
C ASP A 96 0.30 -1.30 -10.66
N LYS A 97 1.40 -0.88 -11.31
CA LYS A 97 2.75 -0.94 -10.73
C LYS A 97 2.92 -0.11 -9.46
N ILE A 98 2.17 0.99 -9.32
CA ILE A 98 2.19 1.82 -8.12
C ILE A 98 1.54 1.07 -6.95
N ARG A 99 0.46 0.35 -7.19
CA ARG A 99 -0.18 -0.47 -6.14
C ARG A 99 0.62 -1.71 -5.80
N GLU A 100 1.20 -2.36 -6.81
CA GLU A 100 2.11 -3.48 -6.60
C GLU A 100 3.31 -3.06 -5.73
N SER A 101 3.91 -1.89 -5.99
CA SER A 101 4.99 -1.36 -5.16
C SER A 101 4.54 -1.06 -3.74
N LEU A 102 3.35 -0.51 -3.52
CA LEU A 102 2.82 -0.26 -2.18
C LEU A 102 2.62 -1.56 -1.40
N VAL A 103 2.05 -2.61 -2.00
CA VAL A 103 1.92 -3.92 -1.35
C VAL A 103 3.27 -4.50 -0.96
N LEU A 104 4.27 -4.39 -1.83
CA LEU A 104 5.64 -4.85 -1.54
C LEU A 104 6.32 -4.03 -0.43
N ALA A 105 6.05 -2.73 -0.36
CA ALA A 105 6.51 -1.87 0.73
C ALA A 105 5.92 -2.31 2.08
N HIS A 106 4.60 -2.52 2.16
CA HIS A 106 3.96 -3.02 3.37
C HIS A 106 4.44 -4.44 3.75
N LEU A 107 4.70 -5.32 2.77
CA LEU A 107 5.32 -6.62 3.04
C LEU A 107 6.71 -6.47 3.66
N SER A 108 7.50 -5.51 3.19
CA SER A 108 8.84 -5.28 3.75
C SER A 108 8.79 -4.88 5.22
N ASP A 109 7.80 -4.05 5.59
CA ASP A 109 7.57 -3.59 6.96
C ASP A 109 7.14 -4.74 7.88
N VAL A 110 6.17 -5.54 7.44
CA VAL A 110 5.71 -6.72 8.18
C VAL A 110 6.84 -7.74 8.37
N TYR A 111 7.62 -8.02 7.32
CA TYR A 111 8.78 -8.91 7.43
C TYR A 111 9.87 -8.38 8.36
N LEU A 112 10.05 -7.06 8.43
CA LEU A 112 10.98 -6.42 9.35
C LEU A 112 10.53 -6.63 10.81
N LEU A 113 9.24 -6.43 11.09
CA LEU A 113 8.65 -6.66 12.42
C LEU A 113 8.84 -8.11 12.89
N THR A 114 8.73 -9.08 11.97
CA THR A 114 8.91 -10.51 12.27
C THR A 114 10.36 -11.00 12.10
N ARG A 115 11.33 -10.12 11.87
CA ARG A 115 12.77 -10.42 11.69
C ARG A 115 13.12 -11.32 10.49
N TYR A 116 12.24 -11.43 9.49
CA TYR A 116 12.56 -12.08 8.21
C TYR A 116 13.31 -11.10 7.30
N LEU A 117 14.55 -10.77 7.66
CA LEU A 117 15.31 -9.65 7.08
C LEU A 117 15.57 -9.79 5.58
N ASP A 118 15.81 -10.99 5.08
CA ASP A 118 16.02 -11.22 3.64
C ASP A 118 14.74 -10.96 2.84
N ASN A 119 13.60 -11.40 3.35
CA ASN A 119 12.29 -11.13 2.76
C ASN A 119 11.94 -9.65 2.81
N ALA A 120 12.27 -8.97 3.92
CA ALA A 120 12.09 -7.54 4.06
C ALA A 120 12.90 -6.79 3.00
N LYS A 121 14.19 -7.10 2.87
CA LYS A 121 15.08 -6.53 1.86
C LYS A 121 14.58 -6.76 0.44
N ASN A 122 14.27 -8.01 0.10
CA ASN A 122 13.78 -8.34 -1.24
C ASN A 122 12.50 -7.57 -1.60
N SER A 123 11.57 -7.46 -0.66
CA SER A 123 10.30 -6.76 -0.87
C SER A 123 10.50 -5.24 -1.01
N ALA A 124 11.36 -4.64 -0.18
CA ALA A 124 11.70 -3.21 -0.26
C ALA A 124 12.38 -2.87 -1.60
N GLN A 125 13.34 -3.69 -2.05
CA GLN A 125 14.04 -3.47 -3.32
C GLN A 125 13.08 -3.54 -4.51
N LYS A 126 12.20 -4.55 -4.54
CA LYS A 126 11.18 -4.67 -5.60
C LYS A 126 10.20 -3.50 -5.57
N SER A 127 9.80 -3.04 -4.38
CA SER A 127 8.93 -1.85 -4.23
C SER A 127 9.57 -0.62 -4.85
N VAL A 128 10.83 -0.32 -4.49
CA VAL A 128 11.56 0.84 -5.02
C VAL A 128 11.74 0.73 -6.54
N ALA A 129 12.14 -0.43 -7.05
CA ALA A 129 12.32 -0.63 -8.48
C ALA A 129 11.03 -0.35 -9.27
N LEU A 130 9.88 -0.87 -8.81
CA LEU A 130 8.59 -0.63 -9.46
C LEU A 130 8.13 0.83 -9.32
N ALA A 131 8.25 1.41 -8.12
CA ALA A 131 7.76 2.75 -7.84
C ALA A 131 8.60 3.83 -8.54
N CYS A 132 9.92 3.71 -8.55
CA CYS A 132 10.82 4.71 -9.15
C CYS A 132 10.95 4.56 -10.67
N ALA A 133 10.65 3.39 -11.23
CA ALA A 133 10.42 3.23 -12.66
C ALA A 133 9.05 3.77 -13.10
N SER A 134 8.13 4.01 -12.17
CA SER A 134 6.86 4.66 -12.47
C SER A 134 7.05 6.18 -12.64
N GLN A 135 6.17 6.83 -13.40
CA GLN A 135 6.14 8.29 -13.53
C GLN A 135 5.54 8.98 -12.29
N SER A 136 5.60 8.35 -11.11
CA SER A 136 5.07 8.87 -9.85
C SER A 136 6.21 9.13 -8.85
N PRO A 137 6.67 10.39 -8.73
CA PRO A 137 7.65 10.78 -7.71
C PRO A 137 7.19 10.46 -6.29
N LEU A 138 5.89 10.61 -6.03
CA LEU A 138 5.29 10.30 -4.74
C LEU A 138 5.42 8.81 -4.40
N ALA A 139 5.09 7.91 -5.34
CA ALA A 139 5.23 6.48 -5.11
C ALA A 139 6.69 6.10 -4.85
N CYS A 140 7.63 6.67 -5.61
CA CYS A 140 9.07 6.45 -5.42
C CYS A 140 9.52 6.89 -4.02
N ALA A 141 9.15 8.11 -3.60
CA ALA A 141 9.46 8.61 -2.26
C ALA A 141 8.87 7.72 -1.14
N THR A 142 7.62 7.26 -1.30
CA THR A 142 7.00 6.32 -0.36
C THR A 142 7.80 5.02 -0.28
N ALA A 143 8.14 4.39 -1.40
CA ALA A 143 8.91 3.15 -1.41
C ALA A 143 10.30 3.31 -0.77
N LEU A 144 10.96 4.44 -1.03
CA LEU A 144 12.25 4.77 -0.41
C LEU A 144 12.15 4.92 1.11
N ASN A 145 11.04 5.45 1.64
CA ASN A 145 10.82 5.54 3.09
C ASN A 145 10.79 4.14 3.76
N TYR A 146 10.08 3.18 3.17
CA TYR A 146 10.07 1.80 3.68
C TYR A 146 11.46 1.15 3.62
N CYS A 147 12.21 1.40 2.54
CA CYS A 147 13.58 0.95 2.43
C CYS A 147 14.48 1.59 3.51
N ALA A 148 14.32 2.88 3.78
CA ALA A 148 15.08 3.57 4.82
C ALA A 148 14.81 3.01 6.22
N ASN A 149 13.56 2.65 6.54
CA ASN A 149 13.21 2.00 7.81
C ASN A 149 13.95 0.66 8.01
N LEU A 150 14.02 -0.16 6.97
CA LEU A 150 14.78 -1.41 6.99
C LEU A 150 16.26 -1.15 7.26
N LEU A 151 16.85 -0.19 6.55
CA LEU A 151 18.27 0.15 6.70
C LEU A 151 18.60 0.74 8.06
N SER A 152 17.77 1.63 8.59
CA SER A 152 17.93 2.18 9.94
C SER A 152 17.96 1.06 11.00
N THR A 153 17.13 0.02 10.82
CA THR A 153 17.12 -1.14 11.72
C THR A 153 18.39 -2.00 11.59
N GLN A 154 18.97 -2.09 10.39
CA GLN A 154 20.23 -2.81 10.17
C GLN A 154 21.46 -1.99 10.63
N LEU A 155 21.41 -0.66 10.51
CA LEU A 155 22.49 0.25 10.92
C LEU A 155 22.60 0.39 12.44
N LYS A 156 21.52 0.20 13.19
CA LYS A 156 21.63 0.03 14.66
C LYS A 156 22.55 -1.15 15.04
N ASN A 157 22.74 -2.12 14.13
CA ASN A 157 23.68 -3.23 14.32
C ASN A 157 25.02 -3.01 13.62
N LEU A 158 25.19 -1.93 12.85
CA LEU A 158 26.38 -1.61 12.06
C LEU A 158 26.72 -0.13 12.26
N SER A 159 27.66 0.13 13.17
CA SER A 159 28.28 1.44 13.33
C SER A 159 28.95 1.88 12.03
N THR A 160 28.30 2.73 11.20
CA THR A 160 28.91 3.80 10.35
C THR A 160 27.97 4.39 9.28
N GLU A 161 27.90 5.72 9.23
CA GLU A 161 27.14 6.62 8.33
C GLU A 161 27.36 6.46 6.79
N PRO A 162 28.53 6.10 6.24
CA PRO A 162 28.71 5.99 4.78
C PRO A 162 27.95 4.82 4.14
N VAL A 163 27.50 3.86 4.96
CA VAL A 163 26.75 2.68 4.50
C VAL A 163 25.35 3.07 4.04
N LEU A 164 24.74 4.11 4.63
CA LEU A 164 23.36 4.50 4.35
C LEU A 164 23.17 4.89 2.88
N PHE A 165 24.03 5.76 2.32
CA PHE A 165 23.92 6.21 0.93
C PHE A 165 24.15 5.10 -0.09
N ARG A 166 25.22 4.31 0.08
CA ARG A 166 25.53 3.16 -0.79
C ARG A 166 24.44 2.10 -0.75
N THR A 167 23.82 1.88 0.41
CA THR A 167 22.79 0.86 0.57
C THR A 167 21.42 1.34 0.10
N ILE A 168 21.11 2.64 0.19
CA ILE A 168 19.93 3.23 -0.47
C ILE A 168 20.08 3.10 -2.00
N CYS A 169 21.22 3.53 -2.58
CA CYS A 169 21.47 3.33 -4.02
C CYS A 169 21.49 1.83 -4.40
N GLY A 170 22.06 0.97 -3.55
CA GLY A 170 22.13 -0.49 -3.77
C GLY A 170 20.79 -1.22 -3.60
N CYS A 171 19.86 -0.70 -2.80
CA CYS A 171 18.50 -1.23 -2.70
C CYS A 171 17.60 -0.76 -3.84
N ALA A 172 17.87 0.42 -4.39
CA ALA A 172 17.12 0.92 -5.53
C ALA A 172 17.43 0.11 -6.81
N GLY A 173 18.63 -0.48 -6.93
CA GLY A 173 19.10 -1.05 -8.21
C GLY A 173 19.17 0.01 -9.32
N VAL A 174 18.98 1.28 -8.97
CA VAL A 174 18.99 2.43 -9.86
C VAL A 174 20.33 3.13 -9.65
N SER A 175 20.99 3.54 -10.75
CA SER A 175 22.20 4.36 -10.65
C SER A 175 21.89 5.60 -9.79
N CYS A 176 22.84 6.04 -8.96
CA CYS A 176 22.60 7.18 -8.06
C CYS A 176 22.08 8.44 -8.80
N GLN A 177 22.30 8.57 -10.12
CA GLN A 177 21.71 9.61 -10.98
C GLN A 177 20.17 9.74 -10.89
N ALA A 178 19.44 8.64 -10.74
CA ALA A 178 17.99 8.71 -10.60
C ALA A 178 17.55 9.18 -9.21
N VAL A 179 18.34 8.85 -8.18
CA VAL A 179 18.12 9.31 -6.80
C VAL A 179 18.47 10.80 -6.70
N ASP A 180 19.56 11.24 -7.34
CA ASP A 180 19.98 12.65 -7.38
C ASP A 180 18.92 13.57 -7.97
N LYS A 181 18.15 13.10 -8.96
CA LYS A 181 17.03 13.86 -9.55
C LYS A 181 15.90 14.14 -8.56
N TYR A 182 15.70 13.29 -7.56
CA TYR A 182 14.65 13.43 -6.53
C TYR A 182 15.18 13.94 -5.18
N CYS A 183 16.48 13.75 -4.91
CA CYS A 183 17.17 14.21 -3.71
C CYS A 183 17.87 15.58 -3.88
N ALA A 184 17.68 16.24 -5.04
CA ALA A 184 18.37 17.47 -5.43
C ALA A 184 18.28 18.66 -4.44
N ASN A 185 17.55 18.57 -3.34
CA ASN A 185 17.29 19.69 -2.44
C ASN A 185 17.40 19.42 -0.92
N SER A 186 18.00 18.33 -0.44
CA SER A 186 18.06 18.18 1.03
C SER A 186 19.37 17.78 1.70
N ILE A 187 20.33 17.08 1.09
CA ILE A 187 21.54 16.67 1.86
C ILE A 187 22.85 16.67 1.01
N CYS A 188 22.80 16.81 -0.32
CA CYS A 188 23.95 16.57 -1.20
C CYS A 188 24.94 17.74 -1.36
N ALA A 189 24.89 18.75 -0.48
CA ALA A 189 25.74 19.95 -0.60
C ALA A 189 26.60 20.17 0.65
N THR A 190 27.36 19.17 1.09
CA THR A 190 28.59 19.45 1.84
C THR A 190 29.66 18.41 1.48
N PRO A 191 30.91 18.85 1.30
CA PRO A 191 32.00 18.06 0.71
C PRO A 191 32.43 16.84 1.54
#